data_AF-A0A651G1Q5-F1
#
_entry.id   AF-A0A651G1Q5-F1
#
_cell.length_a   1.000
_cell.length_b   1.000
_cell.length_c   1.000
_cell.angle_alpha   90.00
_cell.angle_beta   90.00
_cell.angle_gamma   90.00
#
_symmetry.space_group_name_H-M   'P 1'
#
loop_
_entity.id
_entity.type
_entity.pdbx_description
1 polymer ?
#
loop_
_entity_poly.entity_id
_entity_poly.type
_entity_poly.pdbx_seq_one_letter_code
_entity_poly.pdbx_strand_id
1 'polypeptide(L)' 'MNRGQAQQFLALARVMVKQARLLKQDGLPHKARELVERAVAFDRLAWAMMRPVPVRVASDPARRVG' A
#
# COMPACT_ATOMS: atom_id res chain seq x y z
N MET A 1 -6.25 14.51 1.76
CA MET A 1 -6.64 14.18 0.36
C MET A 1 -5.94 12.89 -0.14
N ASN A 2 -5.84 11.83 0.69
CA ASN A 2 -5.01 10.63 0.40
C ASN A 2 -5.75 9.45 -0.24
N ARG A 3 -7.09 9.47 -0.27
CA ARG A 3 -7.89 8.28 -0.62
C ARG A 3 -7.89 7.99 -2.13
N GLY A 4 -7.89 9.03 -2.97
CA GLY A 4 -7.84 8.88 -4.43
C GLY A 4 -6.49 8.33 -4.90
N GLN A 5 -5.38 8.83 -4.36
CA GLN A 5 -4.04 8.34 -4.68
C GLN A 5 -3.83 6.89 -4.21
N ALA A 6 -4.34 6.53 -3.02
CA ALA A 6 -4.33 5.15 -2.56
C ALA A 6 -5.09 4.22 -3.51
N GLN A 7 -6.27 4.63 -4.00
CA GLN A 7 -7.03 3.85 -4.98
C GLN A 7 -6.28 3.68 -6.31
N GLN A 8 -5.57 4.70 -6.77
CA GLN A 8 -4.72 4.60 -7.97
C GLN A 8 -3.59 3.57 -7.78
N PHE A 9 -2.93 3.55 -6.62
CA PHE A 9 -1.89 2.55 -6.33
C PHE A 9 -2.46 1.12 -6.24
N LEU A 10 -3.65 0.93 -5.65
CA LEU A 10 -4.31 -0.38 -5.65
C LEU A 10 -4.69 -0.84 -7.06
N ALA A 11 -5.17 0.07 -7.91
CA ALA A 11 -5.49 -0.24 -9.30
C ALA A 11 -4.22 -0.64 -10.08
N LEU A 12 -3.14 0.12 -9.92
CA LEU A 12 -1.84 -0.17 -10.52
C LEU A 12 -1.31 -1.54 -10.08
N ALA A 13 -1.32 -1.83 -8.78
CA ALA A 13 -0.88 -3.12 -8.24
C ALA A 13 -1.65 -4.29 -8.87
N ARG A 14 -2.97 -4.18 -9.07
CA ARG A 14 -3.77 -5.22 -9.74
C ARG A 14 -3.36 -5.42 -11.20
N VAL A 15 -3.11 -4.34 -11.94
CA VAL A 15 -2.66 -4.43 -13.34
C VAL A 15 -1.31 -5.12 -13.42
N MET A 16 -0.38 -4.77 -12.54
CA MET A 16 0.95 -5.38 -12.47
C MET A 16 0.89 -6.89 -12.17
N VAL A 17 0.00 -7.32 -11.26
CA VAL A 17 -0.20 -8.76 -10.99
C VAL A 17 -0.75 -9.49 -12.21
N LYS A 18 -1.68 -8.88 -12.97
CA LYS A 18 -2.20 -9.48 -14.21
C LYS A 18 -1.08 -9.64 -15.25
N GLN A 19 -0.28 -8.60 -15.45
CA GLN A 19 0.88 -8.66 -16.35
C GLN A 19 1.93 -9.69 -15.90
N ALA A 20 2.16 -9.83 -14.60
CA ALA A 20 3.09 -10.84 -14.09
C ALA A 20 2.61 -12.27 -14.38
N ARG A 21 1.30 -12.51 -14.38
CA ARG A 21 0.74 -13.80 -14.80
C ARG A 21 1.00 -14.09 -16.27
N LEU A 22 0.83 -13.09 -17.14
CA LEU A 22 1.17 -13.22 -18.57
C LEU A 22 2.66 -13.51 -18.74
N LEU A 23 3.54 -12.76 -18.09
CA LEU A 23 4.99 -13.01 -18.12
C LEU A 23 5.35 -14.43 -17.65
N LYS A 24 4.65 -14.96 -16.64
CA LYS A 24 4.85 -16.34 -16.20
C LYS A 24 4.41 -17.35 -17.27
N GLN A 25 3.30 -17.09 -17.96
CA GLN A 25 2.82 -17.92 -19.07
C GLN A 25 3.76 -17.88 -20.28
N ASP A 26 4.39 -16.73 -20.52
CA ASP A 26 5.39 -16.54 -21.60
C ASP A 26 6.77 -17.13 -21.26
N GLY A 27 6.90 -17.86 -20.14
CA GLY A 27 8.17 -18.46 -19.74
C GLY A 27 9.19 -17.47 -19.18
N LEU A 28 8.75 -16.29 -18.70
CA LEU A 28 9.59 -15.23 -18.12
C LEU A 28 9.38 -15.09 -16.59
N PRO A 29 9.67 -16.13 -15.78
CA PRO A 29 9.35 -16.13 -14.35
C PRO A 29 10.12 -15.08 -13.54
N HIS A 30 11.35 -14.73 -13.95
CA HIS A 30 12.14 -13.69 -13.29
C HIS A 30 11.50 -12.31 -13.43
N LYS A 31 11.08 -11.93 -14.64
CA LYS A 31 10.36 -10.66 -14.89
C LYS A 31 9.01 -10.63 -14.18
N ALA A 32 8.30 -11.77 -14.14
CA ALA A 32 7.06 -11.89 -13.39
C ALA A 32 7.28 -11.61 -11.90
N ARG A 33 8.33 -12.18 -11.30
CA ARG A 33 8.68 -11.96 -9.90
C ARG A 33 8.96 -10.50 -9.59
N GLU A 34 9.83 -9.85 -10.36
CA GLU A 34 10.15 -8.42 -10.19
C GLU A 34 8.90 -7.53 -10.29
N LEU A 35 7.95 -7.92 -11.16
CA LEU A 35 6.71 -7.17 -11.33
C LEU A 35 5.76 -7.36 -10.14
N VAL A 36 5.67 -8.57 -9.58
CA VAL A 36 4.90 -8.85 -8.36
C VAL A 36 5.51 -8.12 -7.15
N GLU A 37 6.82 -8.10 -7.00
CA GLU A 37 7.49 -7.41 -5.89
C GLU A 37 7.16 -5.91 -5.90
N ARG A 38 7.16 -5.28 -7.09
CA ARG A 38 6.73 -3.89 -7.24
C ARG A 38 5.23 -3.70 -6.96
N ALA A 39 4.38 -4.62 -7.41
CA ALA A 39 2.94 -4.57 -7.13
C ALA A 39 2.65 -4.60 -5.61
N VAL A 40 3.38 -5.45 -4.86
CA VAL A 40 3.28 -5.53 -3.40
C VAL A 40 3.72 -4.21 -2.73
N ALA A 41 4.76 -3.56 -3.25
CA ALA A 41 5.19 -2.26 -2.73
C ALA A 41 4.10 -1.19 -2.88
N PHE A 42 3.43 -1.13 -4.04
CA PHE A 42 2.33 -0.18 -4.26
C PHE A 42 1.09 -0.50 -3.43
N ASP A 43 0.74 -1.78 -3.27
CA ASP A 43 -0.36 -2.18 -2.40
C ASP A 43 -0.12 -1.74 -0.95
N ARG A 44 1.09 -1.99 -0.42
CA ARG A 44 1.49 -1.54 0.92
C ARG A 44 1.45 -0.02 1.06
N LEU A 45 1.93 0.72 0.06
CA LEU A 45 1.89 2.18 0.06
C LEU A 45 0.44 2.69 0.11
N ALA A 46 -0.45 2.11 -0.70
CA ALA A 46 -1.86 2.47 -0.69
C ALA A 46 -2.50 2.24 0.67
N TRP A 47 -2.25 1.09 1.30
CA TRP A 47 -2.76 0.80 2.63
C TRP A 47 -2.18 1.75 3.69
N ALA A 48 -0.90 2.11 3.60
CA ALA A 48 -0.31 3.11 4.48
C ALA A 48 -0.98 4.48 4.34
N MET A 49 -1.31 4.89 3.11
CA MET A 49 -2.03 6.14 2.83
C MET A 49 -3.47 6.15 3.36
N MET A 50 -4.09 4.98 3.51
CA MET A 50 -5.44 4.81 4.01
C MET A 50 -5.50 4.56 5.52
N ARG A 51 -4.37 4.28 6.19
CA ARG A 51 -4.33 4.09 7.64
C ARG A 51 -4.70 5.41 8.33
N PRO A 52 -5.69 5.40 9.25
CA PRO A 52 -5.95 6.57 10.08
C PRO A 52 -4.70 6.88 10.91
N VAL A 53 -4.27 8.14 10.89
CA VAL A 53 -3.18 8.59 11.75
C VAL A 53 -3.71 8.55 13.18
N PRO A 54 -3.08 7.80 14.11
CA PRO A 54 -3.51 7.84 15.50
C PRO A 54 -3.35 9.27 16.02
N VAL A 55 -4.46 9.90 16.39
CA VAL A 55 -4.45 11.19 17.06
C VAL A 55 -3.73 10.97 18.40
N ARG A 56 -2.59 11.64 18.60
CA ARG A 56 -1.98 11.70 19.94
C ARG A 56 -2.96 12.43 20.83
N VAL A 57 -3.70 11.68 21.65
CA VAL A 57 -4.39 12.27 22.79
C VAL A 57 -3.29 12.77 23.70
N ALA A 58 -3.03 14.08 23.68
CA ALA A 58 -2.20 14.70 24.70
C ALA A 58 -2.87 14.36 26.03
N SER A 59 -2.25 13.48 26.80
CA SER A 59 -2.67 13.24 28.18
C SER A 59 -2.39 14.54 28.91
N ASP A 60 -3.41 15.36 29.08
CA ASP A 60 -3.32 16.62 29.81
C ASP A 60 -2.84 16.31 31.23
N PRO A 61 -1.60 16.72 31.62
CA PRO A 61 -1.09 16.44 32.94
C PRO A 61 -1.78 17.29 34.04
N ALA A 62 -2.71 18.19 33.68
CA ALA A 62 -3.37 19.09 34.64
C ALA A 62 -4.38 18.42 35.59
N ARG A 63 -4.67 17.10 35.48
CA ARG A 63 -5.62 16.40 36.36
C ARG A 63 -5.00 15.66 37.54
N ARG A 64 -3.81 16.07 38.00
CA ARG A 64 -3.24 15.64 39.28
C ARG A 64 -2.75 16.84 40.10
N VAL A 65 -3.63 17.70 40.58
CA VAL A 65 -3.62 18.21 41.97
C VAL A 65 -4.99 18.84 42.23
N GLY A 66 -5.63 18.47 43.34
CA GLY A 66 -6.90 19.01 43.81
C GLY A 66 -7.52 18.08 44.82
#